data_AF-A0A0T6LL34-F1
#
_entry.id   AF-A0A0T6LL34-F1
#
_cell.length_a   1.000
_cell.length_b   1.000
_cell.length_c   1.000
_cell.angle_alpha   90.00
_cell.angle_beta   90.00
_cell.angle_gamma   90.00
#
_symmetry.space_group_name_H-M   'P 1'
#
loop_
_entity.id
_entity.type
_entity.pdbx_description
1 polymer ?
#
loop_
_entity_poly.entity_id
_entity_poly.type
_entity_poly.pdbx_seq_one_letter_code
_entity_poly.pdbx_strand_id
1 'polypeptide(L)'
;MVRTTNGADVPPPPFRLGDRVRGVSYVPPERRRWERPEPFEGVVVQVGSGYAGVDARHAYLWTRLADHTERQSLVSETVLVEPAGEDPADGPTGAGVPGPAPVSPG
;
A
#
# COMPACT_ATOMS: atom_id res chain seq x y z
N MET A 1 -21.82 2.63 30.99
CA MET A 1 -21.76 1.45 30.09
C MET A 1 -22.18 1.89 28.70
N VAL A 2 -21.23 2.31 27.85
CA VAL A 2 -21.32 2.18 26.38
C VAL A 2 -19.87 2.21 25.86
N ARG A 3 -19.31 1.04 25.53
CA ARG A 3 -18.09 0.97 24.71
C ARG A 3 -18.58 1.01 23.28
N THR A 4 -18.57 2.18 22.66
CA THR A 4 -18.74 2.29 21.22
C THR A 4 -17.44 1.80 20.60
N THR A 5 -17.37 0.50 20.28
CA THR A 5 -16.34 -0.05 19.41
C THR A 5 -16.61 0.49 18.00
N ASN A 6 -16.26 1.76 17.77
CA ASN A 6 -16.12 2.28 16.41
C ASN A 6 -15.03 1.44 15.75
N GLY A 7 -15.39 0.84 14.62
CA GLY A 7 -14.62 -0.18 13.95
C GLY A 7 -13.15 0.21 13.81
N ALA A 8 -12.32 -0.66 14.33
CA ALA A 8 -10.95 -0.92 13.93
C ALA A 8 -10.02 0.31 13.94
N ASP A 9 -9.31 0.48 15.06
CA ASP A 9 -7.96 1.06 15.10
C ASP A 9 -7.02 0.17 14.28
N VAL A 10 -7.20 0.15 12.96
CA VAL A 10 -6.19 -0.36 12.03
C VAL A 10 -5.33 0.85 11.72
N PRO A 11 -4.08 0.94 12.23
CA PRO A 11 -3.17 1.96 11.74
C PRO A 11 -3.11 1.77 10.21
N PRO A 12 -3.38 2.83 9.41
CA PRO A 12 -3.33 2.67 7.96
C PRO A 12 -1.96 2.12 7.58
N PRO A 13 -1.90 1.14 6.66
CA PRO A 13 -0.62 0.62 6.23
C PRO A 13 0.20 1.77 5.64
N PRO A 14 1.53 1.81 5.88
CA PRO A 14 2.39 2.79 5.23
C PRO A 14 2.52 2.38 3.76
N PHE A 15 1.53 2.77 2.96
CA PHE A 15 1.50 2.50 1.52
C PHE A 15 2.84 2.90 0.91
N ARG A 16 3.38 2.02 0.07
CA ARG A 16 4.65 2.20 -0.64
C ARG A 16 4.39 2.44 -2.11
N LEU A 17 5.35 3.07 -2.76
CA LEU A 17 5.36 3.15 -4.22
C LEU A 17 5.39 1.74 -4.80
N GLY A 18 4.52 1.46 -5.76
CA GLY A 18 4.37 0.14 -6.35
C GLY A 18 3.32 -0.75 -5.70
N ASP A 19 2.75 -0.36 -4.54
CA ASP A 19 1.66 -1.13 -3.92
C ASP A 19 0.43 -1.13 -4.82
N ARG A 20 -0.18 -2.28 -5.03
CA ARG A 20 -1.51 -2.37 -5.65
C ARG A 20 -2.56 -2.09 -4.58
N VAL A 21 -3.39 -1.11 -4.84
CA VAL A 21 -4.39 -0.62 -3.89
C VAL A 21 -5.76 -0.53 -4.53
N ARG A 22 -6.78 -0.62 -3.69
CA ARG A 22 -8.18 -0.34 -4.06
C ARG A 22 -8.70 0.77 -3.15
N GLY A 23 -9.37 1.74 -3.74
CA GLY A 23 -9.86 2.89 -2.99
C GLY A 23 -11.08 3.53 -3.64
N VAL A 24 -11.48 4.65 -3.07
CA VAL A 24 -12.50 5.53 -3.65
C VAL A 24 -11.82 6.85 -4.01
N SER A 25 -12.08 7.35 -5.22
CA SER A 25 -11.46 8.58 -5.68
C SER A 25 -11.90 9.75 -4.82
N TYR A 26 -10.93 10.49 -4.28
CA TYR A 26 -11.20 11.73 -3.56
C TYR A 26 -11.76 12.78 -4.53
N VAL A 27 -12.95 13.27 -4.23
CA VAL A 27 -13.55 14.42 -4.91
C VAL A 27 -13.60 15.58 -3.91
N PRO A 28 -12.93 16.71 -4.23
CA PRO A 28 -12.94 17.88 -3.35
C PRO A 28 -14.38 18.40 -3.18
N PRO A 29 -14.71 18.97 -2.00
CA PRO A 29 -16.07 19.35 -1.66
C PRO A 29 -16.70 20.31 -2.68
N GLU A 30 -15.92 21.21 -3.29
CA GLU A 30 -16.46 22.13 -4.31
C GLU A 30 -16.92 21.42 -5.59
N ARG A 31 -16.36 20.24 -5.89
CA ARG A 31 -16.67 19.44 -7.09
C ARG A 31 -17.67 18.33 -6.86
N ARG A 32 -17.98 17.98 -5.60
CA ARG A 32 -18.95 16.91 -5.26
C ARG A 32 -20.35 17.10 -5.82
N ARG A 33 -20.71 18.33 -6.23
CA ARG A 33 -22.00 18.63 -6.90
C ARG A 33 -22.05 18.15 -8.36
N TRP A 34 -20.89 17.88 -8.97
CA TRP A 34 -20.75 17.51 -10.38
C TRP A 34 -20.07 16.16 -10.57
N GLU A 35 -19.16 15.80 -9.67
CA GLU A 35 -18.36 14.59 -9.73
C GLU A 35 -18.68 13.72 -8.51
N ARG A 36 -18.85 12.41 -8.72
CA ARG A 36 -19.07 11.45 -7.64
C ARG A 36 -17.76 10.70 -7.36
N PRO A 37 -17.46 10.39 -6.08
CA PRO A 37 -16.38 9.47 -5.75
C PRO A 37 -16.62 8.12 -6.42
N GLU A 38 -15.65 7.61 -7.16
CA GLU A 38 -15.72 6.35 -7.89
C GLU A 38 -14.75 5.32 -7.29
N PRO A 39 -15.16 4.05 -7.18
CA PRO A 39 -14.24 2.99 -6.78
C PRO A 39 -13.18 2.78 -7.87
N PHE A 40 -11.93 2.57 -7.46
CA PHE A 40 -10.83 2.30 -8.38
C PHE A 40 -9.88 1.25 -7.82
N GLU A 41 -9.10 0.63 -8.70
CA GLU A 41 -7.98 -0.24 -8.35
C GLU A 41 -6.78 0.10 -9.23
N GLY A 42 -5.60 0.25 -8.63
CA GLY A 42 -4.39 0.59 -9.37
C GLY A 42 -3.14 0.52 -8.52
N VAL A 43 -2.06 1.12 -9.00
CA VAL A 43 -0.73 1.09 -8.37
C VAL A 43 -0.38 2.44 -7.77
N VAL A 44 0.09 2.46 -6.52
CA VAL A 44 0.54 3.69 -5.84
C VAL A 44 1.77 4.25 -6.54
N VAL A 45 1.68 5.51 -6.99
CA VAL A 45 2.76 6.24 -7.65
C VAL A 45 3.26 7.42 -6.84
N GLN A 46 2.50 7.89 -5.84
CA GLN A 46 2.93 8.93 -4.92
C GLN A 46 2.15 8.85 -3.60
N VAL A 47 2.85 9.14 -2.49
CA VAL A 47 2.27 9.24 -1.14
C VAL A 47 2.63 10.60 -0.56
N GLY A 48 1.65 11.38 -0.11
CA GLY A 48 1.92 12.65 0.54
C GLY A 48 0.70 13.54 0.76
N SER A 49 0.81 14.51 1.66
CA SER A 49 -0.24 15.50 1.91
C SER A 49 -0.18 16.72 0.98
N GLY A 50 0.97 16.96 0.33
CA GLY A 50 1.28 18.23 -0.34
C GLY A 50 1.50 19.41 0.60
N TYR A 51 1.35 19.24 1.92
CA TYR A 51 1.47 20.29 2.94
C TYR A 51 2.29 19.81 4.15
N ALA A 52 3.24 20.64 4.57
CA ALA A 52 4.01 20.39 5.79
C ALA A 52 3.09 20.37 7.02
N GLY A 53 3.22 19.34 7.87
CA GLY A 53 2.49 19.24 9.13
C GLY A 53 1.12 18.55 9.08
N VAL A 54 0.73 17.97 7.94
CA VAL A 54 -0.49 17.15 7.86
C VAL A 54 -0.22 15.73 8.38
N ASP A 55 -1.09 15.27 9.28
CA ASP A 55 -1.05 13.94 9.87
C ASP A 55 -1.08 12.85 8.77
N ALA A 56 -0.29 11.79 8.93
CA ALA A 56 -0.21 10.69 7.97
C ALA A 56 -1.58 10.04 7.69
N ARG A 57 -2.53 10.14 8.62
CA ARG A 57 -3.92 9.67 8.45
C ARG A 57 -4.73 10.49 7.44
N HIS A 58 -4.34 11.74 7.19
CA HIS A 58 -4.97 12.65 6.22
C HIS A 58 -4.11 12.84 4.96
N ALA A 59 -3.06 12.03 4.78
CA ALA A 59 -2.28 12.06 3.56
C ALA A 59 -3.09 11.56 2.36
N TYR A 60 -2.74 12.07 1.18
CA TYR A 60 -3.28 11.62 -0.08
C TYR A 60 -2.38 10.55 -0.70
N LEU A 61 -3.00 9.63 -1.43
CA LEU A 61 -2.35 8.69 -2.32
C LEU A 61 -2.70 9.06 -3.75
N TRP A 62 -1.70 9.03 -4.63
CA TRP A 62 -1.91 9.04 -6.06
C TRP A 62 -1.71 7.62 -6.57
N THR A 63 -2.73 7.13 -7.25
CA THR A 63 -2.77 5.79 -7.80
C THR A 63 -2.90 5.89 -9.31
N ARG A 64 -2.02 5.20 -10.03
CA ARG A 64 -2.13 5.05 -11.49
C ARG A 64 -2.99 3.84 -11.81
N LEU A 65 -4.03 4.06 -12.60
CA LEU A 65 -4.96 3.07 -13.11
C LEU A 65 -4.41 2.35 -14.35
N ALA A 66 -5.08 1.26 -14.74
CA ALA A 66 -4.74 0.48 -15.94
C ALA A 66 -4.89 1.27 -17.25
N ASP A 67 -5.77 2.28 -17.27
CA ASP A 67 -5.94 3.22 -18.39
C ASP A 67 -4.89 4.35 -18.41
N HIS A 68 -3.87 4.23 -17.55
CA HIS A 68 -2.81 5.20 -17.32
C HIS A 68 -3.26 6.55 -16.75
N THR A 69 -4.52 6.68 -16.33
CA THR A 69 -4.97 7.85 -15.59
C THR A 69 -4.53 7.79 -14.14
N GLU A 70 -4.39 8.95 -13.51
CA GLU A 70 -4.06 9.06 -12.09
C GLU A 70 -5.29 9.47 -11.29
N ARG A 71 -5.53 8.79 -10.16
CA ARG A 71 -6.59 9.13 -9.21
C ARG A 71 -5.99 9.38 -7.84
N GLN A 72 -6.51 10.41 -7.18
CA GLN A 72 -6.20 10.73 -5.80
C GLN A 72 -7.19 10.02 -4.88
N SER A 73 -6.72 9.51 -3.73
CA SER A 73 -7.56 9.00 -2.64
C SER A 73 -6.99 9.37 -1.27
N LEU A 74 -7.81 9.27 -0.23
CA LEU A 74 -7.34 9.35 1.14
C LEU A 74 -6.75 8.01 1.57
N VAL A 75 -5.65 8.06 2.33
CA VAL A 75 -5.03 6.88 2.97
C VAL A 75 -6.06 6.10 3.79
N SER A 76 -6.95 6.78 4.52
CA SER A 76 -8.01 6.16 5.33
C SER A 76 -9.13 5.48 4.53
N GLU A 77 -9.28 5.80 3.25
CA GLU A 77 -10.32 5.25 2.35
C GLU A 77 -9.73 4.27 1.33
N THR A 78 -8.47 3.89 1.52
CA THR A 78 -7.72 3.02 0.61
C THR A 78 -7.33 1.74 1.34
N VAL A 79 -7.38 0.61 0.63
CA VAL A 79 -6.96 -0.70 1.14
C VAL A 79 -5.85 -1.27 0.25
N LEU A 80 -4.87 -1.89 0.89
CA LEU A 80 -3.81 -2.63 0.20
C LEU A 80 -4.38 -3.92 -0.36
N VAL A 81 -4.17 -4.15 -1.66
CA VAL A 81 -4.56 -5.39 -2.36
C VAL A 81 -3.35 -6.31 -2.48
N GLU A 82 -2.23 -5.76 -2.95
CA GLU A 82 -0.97 -6.48 -3.11
C GLU A 82 0.17 -5.52 -2.74
N PRO A 83 1.11 -5.92 -1.86
CA PRO A 83 2.29 -5.10 -1.60
C PRO A 83 3.12 -4.97 -2.88
N ALA A 84 3.82 -3.84 -3.03
CA ALA A 84 4.86 -3.68 -4.02
C ALA A 84 5.78 -4.89 -3.89
N GLY A 85 5.88 -5.68 -4.96
CA GLY A 85 6.57 -6.95 -4.94
C GLY A 85 7.89 -6.82 -4.19
N GLU A 86 7.99 -7.48 -3.03
CA GLU A 86 9.28 -7.76 -2.45
C GLU A 86 9.97 -8.59 -3.51
N ASP A 87 10.99 -8.00 -4.14
CA ASP A 87 11.79 -8.71 -5.12
C ASP A 87 12.22 -10.03 -4.45
N PRO A 88 11.87 -11.22 -4.98
CA PRO A 88 12.32 -12.47 -4.40
C PRO A 88 13.85 -12.70 -4.57
N ALA A 89 14.64 -11.67 -4.85
CA ALA A 89 16.11 -11.71 -4.88
C ALA A 89 16.80 -11.62 -3.51
N ASP A 90 16.15 -12.01 -2.41
CA ASP A 90 16.88 -12.71 -1.33
C ASP A 90 16.62 -14.20 -1.52
N GLY A 91 17.38 -14.79 -2.45
CA GLY A 91 17.20 -16.17 -2.88
C GLY A 91 17.38 -17.18 -1.74
N PRO A 92 16.92 -18.43 -1.90
CA PRO A 92 17.21 -19.48 -0.94
C PRO A 92 18.72 -19.84 -1.01
N THR A 93 19.58 -19.07 -0.32
CA THR A 93 20.93 -19.55 0.02
C THR A 93 20.77 -20.55 1.17
N GLY A 94 20.36 -21.77 0.82
CA GLY A 94 20.09 -22.81 1.80
C GLY A 94 19.83 -24.19 1.21
N ALA A 95 20.31 -24.48 0.01
CA ALA A 95 20.27 -25.82 -0.55
C ALA A 95 21.70 -26.31 -0.89
N GLY A 96 22.29 -27.02 0.08
CA GLY A 96 23.17 -28.17 -0.15
C GLY A 96 24.48 -27.95 -0.90
N VAL A 97 25.55 -27.73 -0.15
CA VAL A 97 26.82 -28.41 -0.45
C VAL A 97 26.98 -29.50 0.62
N PRO A 98 26.85 -30.80 0.30
CA PRO A 98 27.33 -31.82 1.23
C PRO A 98 28.84 -31.63 1.38
N GLY A 99 29.28 -31.27 2.58
CA GLY A 99 30.70 -31.23 2.89
C GLY A 99 31.32 -32.61 2.62
N PRO A 100 32.57 -32.66 2.10
CA PRO A 100 33.23 -33.95 1.87
C PRO A 100 33.33 -34.71 3.21
N ALA A 101 33.02 -36.01 3.17
CA ALA A 101 33.09 -36.89 4.33
C ALA A 101 34.47 -36.81 5.00
N PRO A 102 34.54 -36.87 6.35
CA PRO A 102 35.82 -36.95 7.04
C PRO A 102 36.52 -38.26 6.67
N VAL A 103 37.70 -38.15 6.07
CA VAL A 103 38.61 -39.28 5.91
C VAL A 103 39.21 -39.61 7.27
N SER A 104 38.91 -40.80 7.79
CA SER A 104 39.57 -41.34 8.98
C SER A 104 41.04 -41.61 8.68
N PRO A 105 42.00 -41.12 9.48
CA PRO A 105 43.36 -41.63 9.44
C PRO A 105 43.40 -42.97 10.20
N GLY A 106 44.14 -43.94 9.63
CA GLY A 106 44.45 -45.22 10.24
C GLY A 106 45.56 -45.15 11.28
#